data_AF-A0A9P0HNL1-F1
#
_entry.id   AF-A0A9P0HNL1-F1
#
_cell.length_a   1.000
_cell.length_b   1.000
_cell.length_c   1.000
_cell.angle_alpha   90.00
_cell.angle_beta   90.00
_cell.angle_gamma   90.00
#
_symmetry.space_group_name_H-M   'P 1'
#
loop_
_entity.id
_entity.type
_entity.pdbx_description
1 polymer ?
#
loop_
_entity_poly.entity_id
_entity_poly.type
_entity_poly.pdbx_seq_one_letter_code
_entity_poly.pdbx_strand_id
1 'polypeptide(L)'
;MMAEQKQIEFENLPSHLLECILYYIPLIEIVKLCAICPILYTTGNFVIRKRFFELRSEIYKELKILEGEIDALPKSEEFFENRIVLLRCYYFLEMLLSELSLIRAVWRRVLYNKSLSVVAIGKLLHEFYSAFYVTKRRGLPPWHINDEIEGKVIKYAKLFFECKLDEVQYDEMFGCQILDVLDSMINRQFRINVKYYPQNNFCSIDAVYKLRDPHYLNRTPKLNENELTQEERRKILTYFVNLVRINNRVALREEQYHREVEISRSREINIMALEIDFILHGSSSWLTKDVRKYVSVFSDPLREERKVNEIFEFEETYRSSEFSHSTSMEKKFICCIQINCPLNQAPLSIMDCWSRFKNDLLSQIYAKPQFGFLEESINVSDTSRKTDNIDILGDIGMQCTVEVVVSSNNNYEIDRLMFNEPLTVGSSD
;
A
#
# COMPACT_ATOMS: atom_id res chain seq x y z
N MET A 1 36.85 -41.55 23.45
CA MET A 1 35.40 -41.31 23.55
C MET A 1 35.08 -40.06 22.75
N MET A 2 34.57 -40.21 21.53
CA MET A 2 33.97 -39.08 20.83
C MET A 2 32.63 -38.80 21.48
N ALA A 3 32.39 -37.56 21.91
CA ALA A 3 31.08 -37.15 22.37
C ALA A 3 30.08 -37.36 21.23
N GLU A 4 29.08 -38.21 21.43
CA GLU A 4 27.93 -38.28 20.54
C GLU A 4 27.33 -36.88 20.48
N GLN A 5 27.41 -36.27 19.30
CA GLN A 5 26.65 -35.06 19.01
C GLN A 5 25.18 -35.44 19.11
N LYS A 6 24.55 -35.16 20.26
CA LYS A 6 23.10 -35.25 20.40
C LYS A 6 22.50 -34.31 19.36
N GLN A 7 22.00 -34.87 18.27
CA GLN A 7 21.15 -34.13 17.35
C GLN A 7 19.90 -33.74 18.14
N ILE A 8 19.72 -32.43 18.34
CA ILE A 8 18.47 -31.91 18.87
C ILE A 8 17.42 -32.15 17.78
N GLU A 9 16.47 -33.04 18.04
CA GLU A 9 15.30 -33.19 17.20
C GLU A 9 14.45 -31.90 17.34
N PHE A 10 14.45 -31.08 16.29
CA PHE A 10 13.70 -29.82 16.25
C PHE A 10 12.20 -30.00 16.50
N GLU A 11 11.67 -31.21 16.31
CA GLU A 11 10.28 -31.58 16.55
C GLU A 11 9.91 -31.59 18.04
N ASN A 12 10.90 -31.74 18.94
CA ASN A 12 10.70 -31.75 20.38
C ASN A 12 10.87 -30.37 21.02
N LEU A 13 11.20 -29.34 20.24
CA LEU A 13 11.30 -27.98 20.76
C LEU A 13 9.91 -27.37 20.93
N PRO A 14 9.63 -26.70 22.07
CA PRO A 14 8.45 -25.86 22.22
C PRO A 14 8.32 -24.86 21.06
N SER A 15 7.09 -24.66 20.57
CA SER A 15 6.80 -23.80 19.42
C SER A 15 7.41 -22.40 19.54
N HIS A 16 7.30 -21.77 20.71
CA HIS A 16 7.86 -20.44 20.97
C HIS A 16 9.40 -20.39 20.85
N LEU A 17 10.12 -21.45 21.22
CA LEU A 17 11.57 -21.53 21.03
C LEU A 17 11.92 -21.69 19.56
N LEU A 18 11.16 -22.52 18.84
CA LEU A 18 11.33 -22.70 17.41
C LEU A 18 11.06 -21.39 16.63
N GLU A 19 10.01 -20.66 17.01
CA GLU A 19 9.73 -19.31 16.49
C GLU A 19 10.90 -18.36 16.71
N CYS A 20 11.45 -18.33 17.93
CA CYS A 20 12.62 -17.51 18.24
C CYS A 20 13.83 -17.91 17.39
N ILE A 21 14.13 -19.20 17.25
CA ILE A 21 15.24 -19.68 16.42
C ILE A 21 15.05 -19.25 14.97
N LEU A 22 13.88 -19.54 14.39
CA LEU A 22 13.60 -19.20 12.99
C LEU A 22 13.61 -17.69 12.76
N TYR A 23 13.21 -16.88 13.74
CA TYR A 23 13.20 -15.42 13.62
C TYR A 23 14.58 -14.83 13.30
N TYR A 24 15.65 -15.39 13.88
CA TYR A 24 17.03 -14.93 13.68
C TYR A 24 17.74 -15.54 12.46
N ILE A 25 17.10 -16.50 11.79
CA ILE A 25 17.64 -17.11 10.57
C ILE A 25 17.31 -16.21 9.35
N PRO A 26 18.19 -16.14 8.34
CA PRO A 26 17.88 -15.45 7.09
C PRO A 26 16.60 -16.01 6.45
N LEU A 27 15.71 -15.13 5.98
CA LEU A 27 14.43 -15.52 5.37
C LEU A 27 14.57 -16.53 4.24
N ILE A 28 15.65 -16.44 3.45
CA ILE A 28 15.93 -17.40 2.37
C ILE A 28 16.14 -18.83 2.90
N GLU A 29 16.74 -18.98 4.09
CA GLU A 29 16.93 -20.27 4.74
C GLU A 29 15.64 -20.75 5.39
N ILE A 30 14.84 -19.84 6.00
CA ILE A 30 13.50 -20.19 6.51
C ILE A 30 12.64 -20.80 5.40
N VAL A 31 12.65 -20.21 4.20
CA VAL A 31 11.91 -20.74 3.03
C VAL A 31 12.34 -22.18 2.69
N LYS A 32 13.63 -22.50 2.78
CA LYS A 32 14.12 -23.87 2.56
C LYS A 32 13.69 -24.81 3.69
N LEU A 33 13.77 -24.36 4.95
CA LEU A 33 13.36 -25.13 6.12
C LEU A 33 11.86 -25.47 6.09
N CYS A 34 11.02 -24.56 5.57
CA CYS A 34 9.59 -24.82 5.38
C CYS A 34 9.29 -26.04 4.49
N ALA A 35 10.22 -26.49 3.65
CA ALA A 35 10.03 -27.66 2.79
C ALA A 35 10.37 -28.99 3.48
N ILE A 36 10.95 -28.97 4.69
CA ILE A 36 11.47 -30.16 5.36
C ILE A 36 10.37 -30.90 6.13
N CYS A 37 9.59 -30.20 6.95
CA CYS A 37 8.53 -30.82 7.75
C CYS A 37 7.37 -29.86 8.06
N PRO A 38 6.18 -30.39 8.44
CA PRO A 38 4.98 -29.57 8.70
C PRO A 38 5.13 -28.58 9.86
N ILE A 39 5.92 -28.93 10.88
CA ILE A 39 6.19 -28.05 12.03
C ILE A 39 6.98 -26.82 11.55
N LEU A 40 8.10 -27.03 10.85
CA LEU A 40 8.90 -25.94 10.28
C LEU A 40 8.11 -25.12 9.25
N TYR A 41 7.25 -25.77 8.46
CA TYR A 41 6.34 -25.08 7.54
C TYR A 41 5.41 -24.12 8.29
N THR A 42 4.74 -24.59 9.34
CA THR A 42 3.77 -23.79 10.10
C THR A 42 4.46 -22.65 10.84
N THR A 43 5.56 -22.94 11.54
CA THR A 43 6.33 -21.94 12.27
C THR A 43 7.00 -20.93 11.33
N GLY A 44 7.56 -21.39 10.21
CA GLY A 44 8.16 -20.52 9.20
C GLY A 44 7.13 -19.58 8.56
N ASN A 45 5.92 -20.06 8.28
CA ASN A 45 4.80 -19.21 7.83
C ASN A 45 4.46 -18.11 8.85
N PHE A 46 4.41 -18.45 10.13
CA PHE A 46 4.18 -17.47 11.19
C PHE A 46 5.29 -16.40 11.23
N VAL A 47 6.56 -16.83 11.22
CA VAL A 47 7.73 -15.93 11.26
C VAL A 47 7.81 -15.04 10.02
N ILE A 48 7.63 -15.58 8.81
CA ILE A 48 7.64 -14.81 7.56
C ILE A 48 6.55 -13.73 7.59
N ARG A 49 5.32 -14.09 8.01
CA ARG A 49 4.21 -13.15 8.12
C ARG A 49 4.51 -12.04 9.12
N LYS A 50 5.02 -12.39 10.31
CA LYS A 50 5.41 -11.43 11.35
C LYS A 50 6.45 -10.44 10.80
N ARG A 51 7.51 -10.95 10.16
CA ARG A 51 8.57 -10.14 9.57
C ARG A 51 8.09 -9.23 8.42
N PHE A 52 7.09 -9.66 7.65
CA PHE A 52 6.49 -8.78 6.62
C PHE A 52 5.89 -7.51 7.24
N PHE A 53 5.09 -7.64 8.29
CA PHE A 53 4.47 -6.50 8.96
C PHE A 53 5.48 -5.65 9.76
N GLU A 54 6.49 -6.29 10.35
CA GLU A 54 7.57 -5.59 11.06
C GLU A 54 8.41 -4.73 10.13
N LEU A 55 8.83 -5.25 8.97
CA LEU A 55 9.64 -4.49 8.02
C LEU A 55 8.97 -3.16 7.62
N ARG A 56 7.66 -3.18 7.38
CA ARG A 56 6.89 -1.96 7.09
C ARG A 56 6.99 -0.95 8.23
N SER A 57 6.84 -1.40 9.48
CA SER A 57 6.97 -0.55 10.68
C SER A 57 8.39 0.00 10.84
N GLU A 58 9.40 -0.83 10.58
CA GLU A 58 10.81 -0.42 10.62
C GLU A 58 11.13 0.64 9.58
N ILE A 59 10.63 0.49 8.34
CA ILE A 59 10.79 1.49 7.29
C ILE A 59 10.14 2.82 7.68
N TYR A 60 8.91 2.82 8.22
CA TYR A 60 8.28 4.06 8.70
C TYR A 60 9.08 4.76 9.79
N LYS A 61 9.66 4.01 10.74
CA LYS A 61 10.50 4.58 11.80
C LYS A 61 11.76 5.21 11.20
N GLU A 62 12.40 4.51 10.27
CA GLU A 62 13.62 4.99 9.62
C GLU A 62 13.37 6.22 8.74
N LEU A 63 12.23 6.28 8.02
CA LEU A 63 11.83 7.46 7.25
C LEU A 63 11.68 8.70 8.13
N LYS A 64 11.09 8.56 9.33
CA LYS A 64 10.99 9.66 10.31
C LYS A 64 12.35 10.10 10.85
N ILE A 65 13.26 9.14 11.06
CA ILE A 65 14.64 9.45 11.48
C ILE A 65 15.34 10.24 10.38
N LEU A 66 15.27 9.77 9.13
CA LEU A 66 15.84 10.46 7.96
C LEU A 66 15.26 11.86 7.76
N GLU A 67 13.95 12.04 7.93
CA GLU A 67 13.29 13.35 7.88
C GLU A 67 13.90 14.30 8.93
N GLY A 68 14.02 13.84 10.17
CA GLY A 68 14.67 14.60 11.25
C GLY A 68 16.15 14.91 10.98
N GLU A 69 16.92 13.97 10.42
CA GLU A 69 18.32 14.17 10.03
C GLU A 69 18.45 15.20 8.90
N ILE A 70 17.56 15.13 7.89
CA ILE A 70 17.51 16.07 6.76
C ILE A 70 17.14 17.47 7.26
N ASP A 71 16.19 17.60 8.17
CA ASP A 71 15.76 18.89 8.71
C ASP A 71 16.83 19.53 9.62
N ALA A 72 17.60 18.71 10.32
CA ALA A 72 18.70 19.18 11.18
C ALA A 72 19.91 19.70 10.41
N LEU A 73 20.16 19.21 9.18
CA LEU A 73 21.29 19.66 8.38
C LEU A 73 21.06 21.09 7.84
N PRO A 74 22.04 22.00 7.95
CA PRO A 74 21.95 23.31 7.31
C PRO A 74 21.74 23.21 5.80
N LYS A 75 21.03 24.18 5.23
CA LYS A 75 20.75 24.28 3.78
C LYS A 75 21.90 24.94 3.00
N SER A 76 23.09 25.05 3.58
CA SER A 76 24.28 25.62 2.93
C SER A 76 25.02 24.58 2.08
N GLU A 77 25.80 25.07 1.11
CA GLU A 77 26.50 24.24 0.12
C GLU A 77 27.48 23.23 0.73
N GLU A 78 28.04 23.53 1.89
CA GLU A 78 28.95 22.65 2.64
C GLU A 78 28.29 21.31 3.02
N PHE A 79 26.97 21.28 3.25
CA PHE A 79 26.25 20.09 3.69
C PHE A 79 25.53 19.34 2.56
N PHE A 80 25.68 19.79 1.31
CA PHE A 80 24.96 19.27 0.16
C PHE A 80 25.18 17.78 -0.09
N GLU A 81 26.42 17.29 0.01
CA GLU A 81 26.71 15.85 -0.15
C GLU A 81 26.03 15.00 0.92
N ASN A 82 26.09 15.43 2.19
CA ASN A 82 25.44 14.73 3.29
C ASN A 82 23.93 14.70 3.10
N ARG A 83 23.32 15.84 2.72
CA ARG A 83 21.88 15.91 2.44
C ARG A 83 21.47 14.99 1.28
N ILE A 84 22.26 14.90 0.21
CA ILE A 84 22.00 13.97 -0.89
C ILE A 84 21.97 12.53 -0.38
N VAL A 85 22.97 12.11 0.40
CA VAL A 85 23.05 10.72 0.88
C VAL A 85 21.79 10.36 1.68
N LEU A 86 21.34 11.27 2.55
CA LEU A 86 20.10 11.10 3.30
C LEU A 86 18.87 11.05 2.38
N LEU A 87 18.78 11.95 1.40
CA LEU A 87 17.67 11.99 0.44
C LEU A 87 17.61 10.72 -0.43
N ARG A 88 18.75 10.19 -0.88
CA ARG A 88 18.82 8.90 -1.59
C ARG A 88 18.23 7.78 -0.74
N CYS A 89 18.66 7.71 0.53
CA CYS A 89 18.14 6.73 1.47
C CYS A 89 16.63 6.91 1.68
N TYR A 90 16.18 8.15 1.82
CA TYR A 90 14.78 8.48 1.99
C TYR A 90 13.93 7.98 0.81
N TYR A 91 14.27 8.39 -0.42
CA TYR A 91 13.51 8.00 -1.61
C TYR A 91 13.55 6.48 -1.88
N PHE A 92 14.67 5.83 -1.58
CA PHE A 92 14.77 4.38 -1.72
C PHE A 92 13.91 3.63 -0.69
N LEU A 93 13.85 4.12 0.56
CA LEU A 93 12.94 3.57 1.57
C LEU A 93 11.46 3.81 1.21
N GLU A 94 11.12 4.99 0.66
CA GLU A 94 9.78 5.26 0.12
C GLU A 94 9.42 4.28 -1.00
N MET A 95 10.36 3.96 -1.89
CA MET A 95 10.16 2.96 -2.94
C MET A 95 9.90 1.56 -2.35
N LEU A 96 10.72 1.13 -1.38
CA LEU A 96 10.50 -0.15 -0.69
C LEU A 96 9.12 -0.20 0.00
N LEU A 97 8.74 0.89 0.67
CA LEU A 97 7.46 1.02 1.35
C LEU A 97 6.28 0.97 0.37
N SER A 98 6.42 1.60 -0.79
CA SER A 98 5.44 1.56 -1.88
C SER A 98 5.23 0.13 -2.40
N GLU A 99 6.31 -0.60 -2.69
CA GLU A 99 6.18 -2.00 -3.15
C GLU A 99 5.58 -2.89 -2.06
N LEU A 100 5.98 -2.74 -0.78
CA LEU A 100 5.35 -3.45 0.35
C LEU A 100 3.86 -3.16 0.50
N SER A 101 3.46 -1.89 0.32
CA SER A 101 2.06 -1.47 0.43
C SER A 101 1.21 -2.06 -0.69
N LEU A 102 1.73 -2.12 -1.91
CA LEU A 102 1.07 -2.79 -3.03
C LEU A 102 0.96 -4.31 -2.85
N ILE A 103 2.02 -4.96 -2.35
CA ILE A 103 1.96 -6.40 -2.02
C ILE A 103 0.90 -6.64 -0.95
N ARG A 104 0.82 -5.77 0.06
CA ARG A 104 -0.21 -5.84 1.11
C ARG A 104 -1.62 -5.70 0.54
N ALA A 105 -1.84 -4.81 -0.43
CA ALA A 105 -3.11 -4.62 -1.10
C ALA A 105 -3.54 -5.86 -1.90
N VAL A 106 -2.68 -6.32 -2.82
CA VAL A 106 -2.97 -7.46 -3.70
C VAL A 106 -3.10 -8.77 -2.92
N TRP A 107 -2.25 -8.98 -1.93
CA TRP A 107 -2.13 -10.24 -1.20
C TRP A 107 -2.77 -10.19 0.20
N ARG A 108 -3.68 -9.23 0.41
CA ARG A 108 -4.39 -9.00 1.68
C ARG A 108 -4.98 -10.28 2.27
N ARG A 109 -5.74 -11.06 1.49
CA ARG A 109 -6.37 -12.30 1.98
C ARG A 109 -5.35 -13.27 2.56
N VAL A 110 -4.23 -13.47 1.86
CA VAL A 110 -3.16 -14.41 2.25
C VAL A 110 -2.40 -13.91 3.48
N LEU A 111 -2.06 -12.61 3.50
CA LEU A 111 -1.28 -12.01 4.58
C LEU A 111 -2.05 -11.95 5.90
N TYR A 112 -3.34 -11.64 5.85
CA TYR A 112 -4.17 -11.45 7.04
C TYR A 112 -4.89 -12.73 7.49
N ASN A 113 -4.91 -13.79 6.67
CA ASN A 113 -5.42 -15.10 7.08
C ASN A 113 -4.29 -16.03 7.55
N LYS A 114 -4.32 -16.42 8.83
CA LYS A 114 -3.30 -17.29 9.45
C LYS A 114 -3.22 -18.68 8.82
N SER A 115 -4.31 -19.18 8.21
CA SER A 115 -4.34 -20.52 7.60
C SER A 115 -3.70 -20.58 6.21
N LEU A 116 -3.50 -19.43 5.55
CA LEU A 116 -2.93 -19.39 4.20
C LEU A 116 -1.40 -19.31 4.23
N SER A 117 -0.77 -19.84 3.20
CA SER A 117 0.70 -19.88 3.08
C SER A 117 1.25 -18.54 2.62
N VAL A 118 2.25 -18.02 3.33
CA VAL A 118 3.02 -16.83 2.95
C VAL A 118 4.44 -17.18 2.49
N VAL A 119 4.82 -18.46 2.43
CA VAL A 119 6.20 -18.88 2.12
C VAL A 119 6.73 -18.27 0.82
N ALA A 120 5.86 -18.10 -0.19
CA ALA A 120 6.25 -17.56 -1.48
C ALA A 120 6.76 -16.10 -1.44
N ILE A 121 6.43 -15.31 -0.42
CA ILE A 121 6.99 -13.95 -0.25
C ILE A 121 8.39 -13.97 0.39
N GLY A 122 8.82 -15.08 1.00
CA GLY A 122 10.03 -15.11 1.83
C GLY A 122 11.31 -14.69 1.08
N LYS A 123 11.45 -15.07 -0.20
CA LYS A 123 12.59 -14.64 -1.04
C LYS A 123 12.56 -13.14 -1.31
N LEU A 124 11.41 -12.60 -1.70
CA LEU A 124 11.23 -11.17 -1.92
C LEU A 124 11.52 -10.37 -0.64
N LEU A 125 10.97 -10.85 0.48
CA LEU A 125 11.13 -10.21 1.78
C LEU A 125 12.60 -10.24 2.23
N HIS A 126 13.35 -11.30 1.92
CA HIS A 126 14.80 -11.35 2.17
C HIS A 126 15.54 -10.20 1.46
N GLU A 127 15.27 -10.00 0.18
CA GLU A 127 15.88 -8.93 -0.61
C GLU A 127 15.50 -7.55 -0.08
N PHE A 128 14.24 -7.38 0.34
CA PHE A 128 13.78 -6.12 0.92
C PHE A 128 14.46 -5.82 2.27
N TYR A 129 14.65 -6.83 3.12
CA TYR A 129 15.42 -6.67 4.37
C TYR A 129 16.89 -6.31 4.09
N SER A 130 17.52 -6.99 3.13
CA SER A 130 18.89 -6.69 2.72
C SER A 130 19.02 -5.24 2.24
N ALA A 131 18.11 -4.80 1.37
CA ALA A 131 18.06 -3.44 0.85
C ALA A 131 17.79 -2.41 1.96
N PHE A 132 16.86 -2.71 2.88
CA PHE A 132 16.58 -1.88 4.06
C PHE A 132 17.84 -1.68 4.93
N TYR A 133 18.58 -2.74 5.24
CA TYR A 133 19.78 -2.62 6.10
C TYR A 133 20.94 -1.89 5.41
N VAL A 134 21.11 -2.04 4.10
CA VAL A 134 22.11 -1.23 3.36
C VAL A 134 21.74 0.25 3.42
N THR A 135 20.45 0.56 3.22
CA THR A 135 19.92 1.93 3.26
C THR A 135 20.02 2.54 4.65
N LYS A 136 19.71 1.76 5.69
CA LYS A 136 19.86 2.17 7.09
C LYS A 136 21.30 2.53 7.45
N ARG A 137 22.28 1.86 6.84
CA ARG A 137 23.72 2.17 7.01
C ARG A 137 24.20 3.31 6.13
N ARG A 138 23.29 4.00 5.41
CA ARG A 138 23.59 5.06 4.44
C ARG A 138 24.53 4.61 3.32
N GLY A 139 24.49 3.32 2.99
CA GLY A 139 25.42 2.68 2.05
C GLY A 139 24.94 2.66 0.59
N LEU A 140 23.95 3.47 0.22
CA LEU A 140 23.45 3.52 -1.16
C LEU A 140 24.39 4.31 -2.07
N PRO A 141 24.71 3.79 -3.26
CA PRO A 141 25.52 4.52 -4.23
C PRO A 141 24.73 5.69 -4.86
N PRO A 142 25.42 6.64 -5.52
CA PRO A 142 24.80 7.62 -6.41
C PRO A 142 23.95 7.00 -7.52
N TRP A 143 22.88 7.68 -7.94
CA TRP A 143 21.90 7.16 -8.90
C TRP A 143 22.48 6.73 -10.26
N HIS A 144 23.52 7.43 -10.73
CA HIS A 144 24.15 7.22 -12.03
C HIS A 144 25.08 6.01 -12.03
N ILE A 145 25.43 5.51 -10.84
CA ILE A 145 26.10 4.23 -10.69
C ILE A 145 24.99 3.19 -10.72
N ASN A 146 25.06 2.26 -11.68
CA ASN A 146 24.08 1.20 -11.85
C ASN A 146 23.88 0.43 -10.53
N ASP A 147 22.80 0.73 -9.81
CA ASP A 147 22.56 0.23 -8.46
C ASP A 147 21.93 -1.17 -8.51
N GLU A 148 22.78 -2.18 -8.35
CA GLU A 148 22.39 -3.59 -8.28
C GLU A 148 21.32 -3.84 -7.20
N ILE A 149 21.29 -3.04 -6.13
CA ILE A 149 20.35 -3.19 -5.01
C ILE A 149 18.93 -2.86 -5.48
N GLU A 150 18.75 -1.70 -6.11
CA GLU A 150 17.45 -1.31 -6.65
C GLU A 150 16.99 -2.27 -7.74
N GLY A 151 17.90 -2.67 -8.64
CA GLY A 151 17.62 -3.64 -9.69
C GLY A 151 17.09 -4.97 -9.15
N LYS A 152 17.66 -5.48 -8.05
CA LYS A 152 17.19 -6.69 -7.36
C LYS A 152 15.79 -6.49 -6.78
N VAL A 153 15.57 -5.42 -6.01
CA VAL A 153 14.27 -5.10 -5.41
C VAL A 153 13.18 -5.06 -6.48
N ILE A 154 13.41 -4.33 -7.57
CA ILE A 154 12.48 -4.18 -8.69
C ILE A 154 12.21 -5.54 -9.36
N LYS A 155 13.27 -6.33 -9.63
CA LYS A 155 13.17 -7.63 -10.28
C LYS A 155 12.31 -8.60 -9.46
N TYR A 156 12.60 -8.73 -8.16
CA TYR A 156 11.87 -9.65 -7.31
C TYR A 156 10.44 -9.19 -7.06
N ALA A 157 10.19 -7.90 -6.88
CA ALA A 157 8.83 -7.38 -6.74
C ALA A 157 8.02 -7.61 -8.01
N LYS A 158 8.62 -7.40 -9.19
CA LYS A 158 7.98 -7.68 -10.49
C LYS A 158 7.62 -9.16 -10.61
N LEU A 159 8.57 -10.06 -10.35
CA LEU A 159 8.34 -11.51 -10.39
C LEU A 159 7.21 -11.92 -9.44
N PHE A 160 7.15 -11.33 -8.24
CA PHE A 160 6.08 -11.59 -7.29
C PHE A 160 4.71 -11.23 -7.87
N PHE A 161 4.53 -10.03 -8.42
CA PHE A 161 3.24 -9.63 -8.99
C PHE A 161 2.87 -10.47 -10.22
N GLU A 162 3.83 -10.77 -11.10
CA GLU A 162 3.61 -11.63 -12.27
C GLU A 162 3.12 -13.03 -11.88
N CYS A 163 3.66 -13.62 -10.80
CA CYS A 163 3.24 -14.95 -10.36
C CYS A 163 1.99 -14.95 -9.47
N LYS A 164 1.78 -13.90 -8.65
CA LYS A 164 0.79 -13.92 -7.57
C LYS A 164 -0.52 -13.23 -7.90
N LEU A 165 -0.57 -12.44 -8.97
CA LEU A 165 -1.86 -11.94 -9.47
C LEU A 165 -2.76 -13.09 -9.93
N ASP A 166 -2.21 -14.13 -10.55
CA ASP A 166 -2.98 -15.32 -10.97
C ASP A 166 -3.63 -16.10 -9.80
N GLU A 167 -3.14 -15.90 -8.57
CA GLU A 167 -3.64 -16.56 -7.36
C GLU A 167 -4.66 -15.70 -6.58
N VAL A 168 -5.00 -14.51 -7.07
CA VAL A 168 -5.94 -13.61 -6.40
C VAL A 168 -7.37 -14.12 -6.59
N GLN A 169 -8.09 -14.23 -5.48
CA GLN A 169 -9.53 -14.50 -5.52
C GLN A 169 -10.28 -13.20 -5.78
N TYR A 170 -10.53 -12.94 -7.05
CA TYR A 170 -11.15 -11.70 -7.50
C TYR A 170 -12.60 -11.56 -7.05
N ASP A 171 -13.35 -12.66 -6.98
CA ASP A 171 -14.81 -12.65 -6.83
C ASP A 171 -15.31 -12.09 -5.47
N GLU A 172 -14.45 -11.99 -4.45
CA GLU A 172 -14.85 -11.54 -3.11
C GLU A 172 -14.52 -10.07 -2.79
N MET A 173 -13.45 -9.51 -3.38
CA MET A 173 -12.88 -8.22 -2.92
C MET A 173 -12.32 -7.34 -4.03
N PHE A 174 -12.62 -7.64 -5.31
CA PHE A 174 -12.03 -6.95 -6.45
C PHE A 174 -12.10 -5.42 -6.37
N GLY A 175 -13.29 -4.84 -6.14
CA GLY A 175 -13.46 -3.40 -5.98
C GLY A 175 -12.64 -2.81 -4.84
N CYS A 176 -12.69 -3.45 -3.66
CA CYS A 176 -11.89 -3.05 -2.50
C CYS A 176 -10.38 -3.11 -2.77
N GLN A 177 -9.91 -4.11 -3.50
CA GLN A 177 -8.50 -4.26 -3.88
C GLN A 177 -8.02 -3.15 -4.81
N ILE A 178 -8.85 -2.71 -5.75
CA ILE A 178 -8.51 -1.57 -6.63
C ILE A 178 -8.31 -0.31 -5.79
N LEU A 179 -9.20 -0.06 -4.81
CA LEU A 179 -9.06 1.07 -3.90
C LEU A 179 -7.79 0.94 -3.03
N ASP A 180 -7.52 -0.25 -2.48
CA ASP A 180 -6.28 -0.53 -1.71
C ASP A 180 -5.00 -0.29 -2.54
N VAL A 181 -5.03 -0.61 -3.84
CA VAL A 181 -3.93 -0.35 -4.78
C VAL A 181 -3.77 1.14 -5.04
N LEU A 182 -4.86 1.84 -5.39
CA LEU A 182 -4.84 3.29 -5.63
C LEU A 182 -4.41 4.08 -4.38
N ASP A 183 -4.70 3.57 -3.19
CA ASP A 183 -4.24 4.15 -1.94
C ASP A 183 -2.73 4.11 -1.71
N SER A 184 -2.04 3.25 -2.47
CA SER A 184 -0.58 3.20 -2.47
C SER A 184 0.04 4.21 -3.46
N MET A 185 -0.78 4.92 -4.24
CA MET A 185 -0.30 5.86 -5.27
C MET A 185 0.20 7.17 -4.66
N ILE A 186 1.42 7.55 -5.02
CA ILE A 186 2.04 8.79 -4.56
C ILE A 186 1.60 9.96 -5.44
N ASN A 187 1.48 11.16 -4.84
CA ASN A 187 1.00 12.40 -5.48
C ASN A 187 -0.43 12.34 -6.02
N ARG A 188 -1.18 11.30 -5.65
CA ARG A 188 -2.61 11.23 -5.97
C ARG A 188 -3.35 12.34 -5.25
N GLN A 189 -4.23 13.02 -5.97
CA GLN A 189 -5.28 13.81 -5.33
C GLN A 189 -6.46 12.89 -5.07
N PHE A 190 -7.07 12.98 -3.91
CA PHE A 190 -8.22 12.13 -3.59
C PHE A 190 -9.30 12.88 -2.81
N ARG A 191 -10.54 12.42 -3.01
CA ARG A 191 -11.69 12.65 -2.13
C ARG A 191 -12.39 11.31 -1.92
N ILE A 192 -12.57 10.92 -0.67
CA ILE A 192 -13.24 9.66 -0.32
C ILE A 192 -14.31 10.00 0.70
N ASN A 193 -15.57 9.72 0.36
CA ASN A 193 -16.69 9.79 1.27
C ASN A 193 -17.04 8.38 1.68
N VAL A 194 -17.16 8.14 2.98
CA VAL A 194 -17.57 6.85 3.53
C VAL A 194 -18.78 7.05 4.40
N LYS A 195 -19.83 6.27 4.15
CA LYS A 195 -21.00 6.15 5.00
C LYS A 195 -20.96 4.81 5.70
N TYR A 196 -20.82 4.84 7.03
CA TYR A 196 -20.85 3.66 7.87
C TYR A 196 -22.28 3.41 8.35
N TYR A 197 -22.70 2.16 8.26
CA TYR A 197 -23.97 1.64 8.79
C TYR A 197 -23.64 0.54 9.82
N PRO A 198 -23.26 0.92 11.05
CA PRO A 198 -22.68 -0.01 12.02
C PRO A 198 -23.63 -1.15 12.39
N GLN A 199 -24.92 -0.85 12.58
CA GLN A 199 -25.96 -1.84 12.89
C GLN A 199 -26.09 -2.90 11.80
N ASN A 200 -25.77 -2.54 10.56
CA ASN A 200 -25.87 -3.42 9.39
C ASN A 200 -24.52 -4.05 8.99
N ASN A 201 -23.45 -3.81 9.77
CA ASN A 201 -22.07 -4.18 9.44
C ASN A 201 -21.65 -3.83 8.00
N PHE A 202 -22.09 -2.66 7.51
CA PHE A 202 -22.01 -2.30 6.10
C PHE A 202 -21.45 -0.88 5.90
N CYS A 203 -20.81 -0.63 4.76
CA CYS A 203 -20.46 0.72 4.33
C CYS A 203 -20.68 0.95 2.83
N SER A 204 -20.92 2.22 2.52
CA SER A 204 -20.91 2.75 1.16
C SER A 204 -19.76 3.73 1.01
N ILE A 205 -19.01 3.60 -0.08
CA ILE A 205 -17.79 4.36 -0.36
C ILE A 205 -17.93 5.01 -1.73
N ASP A 206 -17.76 6.34 -1.78
CA ASP A 206 -17.64 7.14 -3.01
C ASP A 206 -16.26 7.78 -3.04
N ALA A 207 -15.39 7.31 -3.93
CA ALA A 207 -14.01 7.73 -4.04
C ALA A 207 -13.68 8.31 -5.41
N VAL A 208 -12.94 9.42 -5.42
CA VAL A 208 -12.41 10.05 -6.63
C VAL A 208 -10.92 10.23 -6.48
N TYR A 209 -10.14 9.64 -7.39
CA TYR A 209 -8.69 9.78 -7.50
C TYR A 209 -8.31 10.55 -8.76
N LYS A 210 -7.32 11.44 -8.64
CA LYS A 210 -6.77 12.19 -9.79
C LYS A 210 -5.25 12.17 -9.78
N LEU A 211 -4.65 12.07 -10.97
CA LEU A 211 -3.24 12.40 -11.21
C LEU A 211 -3.15 13.53 -12.23
N ARG A 212 -2.24 14.47 -11.96
CA ARG A 212 -2.03 15.69 -12.76
C ARG A 212 -1.22 15.48 -14.03
N ASP A 213 -0.33 14.49 -14.06
CA ASP A 213 0.47 14.20 -15.26
C ASP A 213 0.48 12.69 -15.54
N PRO A 214 -0.45 12.22 -16.39
CA PRO A 214 -0.55 10.83 -16.75
C PRO A 214 0.37 10.44 -17.92
N HIS A 215 1.42 11.20 -18.27
CA HIS A 215 2.11 10.96 -19.54
C HIS A 215 2.75 9.56 -19.67
N TYR A 216 3.08 8.93 -18.53
CA TYR A 216 3.58 7.56 -18.45
C TYR A 216 2.47 6.50 -18.36
N LEU A 217 1.19 6.88 -18.40
CA LEU A 217 0.07 5.97 -18.19
C LEU A 217 -0.28 5.23 -19.47
N ASN A 218 -0.29 3.90 -19.36
CA ASN A 218 -0.72 3.00 -20.42
C ASN A 218 -2.20 3.20 -20.76
N ARG A 219 -2.57 2.84 -21.99
CA ARG A 219 -3.97 2.66 -22.41
C ARG A 219 -4.69 1.71 -21.44
N THR A 220 -5.95 2.00 -21.15
CA THR A 220 -6.77 1.14 -20.31
C THR A 220 -6.97 -0.22 -20.99
N PRO A 221 -7.18 -1.31 -20.22
CA PRO A 221 -7.49 -2.59 -20.82
C PRO A 221 -8.82 -2.52 -21.57
N LYS A 222 -8.87 -3.10 -22.77
CA LYS A 222 -10.13 -3.30 -23.48
C LYS A 222 -10.89 -4.46 -22.84
N LEU A 223 -12.10 -4.18 -22.38
CA LEU A 223 -13.02 -5.18 -21.83
C LEU A 223 -14.00 -5.63 -22.90
N ASN A 224 -14.53 -6.84 -22.78
CA ASN A 224 -15.72 -7.23 -23.53
C ASN A 224 -16.96 -6.60 -22.88
N GLU A 225 -18.02 -6.37 -23.64
CA GLU A 225 -19.25 -5.67 -23.18
C GLU A 225 -20.14 -6.48 -22.21
N ASN A 226 -19.71 -7.67 -21.80
CA ASN A 226 -20.48 -8.60 -20.94
C ASN A 226 -20.05 -8.50 -19.45
N GLU A 227 -20.58 -9.40 -18.61
CA GLU A 227 -20.08 -9.61 -17.25
C GLU A 227 -18.56 -9.84 -17.23
N LEU A 228 -17.88 -9.25 -16.24
CA LEU A 228 -16.44 -9.40 -16.08
C LEU A 228 -16.09 -10.88 -15.88
N THR A 229 -15.16 -11.38 -16.69
CA THR A 229 -14.50 -12.67 -16.50
C THR A 229 -13.35 -12.56 -15.49
N GLN A 230 -12.89 -13.68 -14.91
CA GLN A 230 -11.69 -13.67 -14.05
C GLN A 230 -10.45 -13.12 -14.76
N GLU A 231 -10.31 -13.40 -16.06
CA GLU A 231 -9.22 -12.88 -16.88
C GLU A 231 -9.31 -11.35 -17.06
N GLU A 232 -10.51 -10.78 -17.21
CA GLU A 232 -10.69 -9.33 -17.25
C GLU A 232 -10.41 -8.68 -15.91
N ARG A 233 -10.87 -9.27 -14.80
CA ARG A 233 -10.51 -8.81 -13.45
C ARG A 233 -8.99 -8.81 -13.25
N ARG A 234 -8.31 -9.86 -13.71
CA ARG A 234 -6.85 -9.94 -13.70
C ARG A 234 -6.19 -8.82 -14.50
N LYS A 235 -6.65 -8.56 -15.73
CA LYS A 235 -6.13 -7.48 -16.58
C LYS A 235 -6.32 -6.11 -15.94
N ILE A 236 -7.48 -5.85 -15.37
CA ILE A 236 -7.80 -4.59 -14.69
C ILE A 236 -6.93 -4.41 -13.44
N LEU A 237 -6.81 -5.43 -12.57
CA LEU A 237 -5.95 -5.32 -11.39
C LEU A 237 -4.48 -5.14 -11.79
N THR A 238 -4.02 -5.88 -12.81
CA THR A 238 -2.67 -5.73 -13.37
C THR A 238 -2.44 -4.31 -13.87
N TYR A 239 -3.43 -3.71 -14.54
CA TYR A 239 -3.38 -2.33 -14.97
C TYR A 239 -3.20 -1.37 -13.79
N PHE A 240 -4.03 -1.46 -12.75
CA PHE A 240 -3.92 -0.59 -11.57
C PHE A 240 -2.61 -0.81 -10.80
N VAL A 241 -2.17 -2.05 -10.63
CA VAL A 241 -0.88 -2.35 -9.97
C VAL A 241 0.27 -1.72 -10.76
N ASN A 242 0.30 -1.91 -12.07
CA ASN A 242 1.36 -1.34 -12.91
C ASN A 242 1.31 0.19 -12.96
N LEU A 243 0.11 0.76 -13.04
CA LEU A 243 -0.14 2.20 -12.95
C LEU A 243 0.52 2.78 -11.68
N VAL A 244 0.23 2.21 -10.52
CA VAL A 244 0.77 2.69 -9.25
C VAL A 244 2.29 2.49 -9.19
N ARG A 245 2.80 1.33 -9.61
CA ARG A 245 4.24 1.04 -9.60
C ARG A 245 5.02 1.99 -10.49
N ILE A 246 4.56 2.22 -11.72
CA ILE A 246 5.22 3.13 -12.67
C ILE A 246 5.18 4.56 -12.12
N ASN A 247 4.00 5.04 -11.72
CA ASN A 247 3.84 6.39 -11.14
C ASN A 247 4.79 6.60 -9.96
N ASN A 248 4.79 5.67 -8.99
CA ASN A 248 5.57 5.84 -7.77
C ASN A 248 7.07 5.81 -8.06
N ARG A 249 7.53 4.89 -8.91
CA ARG A 249 8.95 4.80 -9.27
C ARG A 249 9.43 6.03 -10.01
N VAL A 250 8.68 6.46 -11.01
CA VAL A 250 9.05 7.65 -11.79
C VAL A 250 9.05 8.88 -10.88
N ALA A 251 8.00 9.08 -10.09
CA ALA A 251 7.89 10.22 -9.19
C ALA A 251 9.00 10.27 -8.13
N LEU A 252 9.51 9.12 -7.68
CA LEU A 252 10.63 9.05 -6.72
C LEU A 252 11.99 9.20 -7.43
N ARG A 253 12.16 8.59 -8.61
CA ARG A 253 13.40 8.68 -9.40
C ARG A 253 13.63 10.07 -9.97
N GLU A 254 12.60 10.73 -10.47
CA GLU A 254 12.68 12.11 -10.94
C GLU A 254 13.09 13.05 -9.79
N GLU A 255 12.48 12.88 -8.61
CA GLU A 255 12.87 13.65 -7.42
C GLU A 255 14.34 13.42 -7.07
N GLN A 256 14.77 12.15 -6.95
CA GLN A 256 16.17 11.82 -6.68
C GLN A 256 17.12 12.42 -7.74
N TYR A 257 16.81 12.27 -9.03
CA TYR A 257 17.60 12.81 -10.13
C TYR A 257 17.73 14.34 -10.03
N HIS A 258 16.62 15.04 -9.83
CA HIS A 258 16.63 16.50 -9.67
C HIS A 258 17.52 16.93 -8.50
N ARG A 259 17.46 16.23 -7.35
CA ARG A 259 18.32 16.53 -6.19
C ARG A 259 19.80 16.35 -6.48
N GLU A 260 20.15 15.33 -7.23
CA GLU A 260 21.55 15.01 -7.50
C GLU A 260 22.15 15.92 -8.58
N VAL A 261 21.39 16.27 -9.62
CA VAL A 261 21.84 17.21 -10.67
C VAL A 261 22.01 18.65 -10.14
N GLU A 262 21.17 19.07 -9.18
CA GLU A 262 21.29 20.39 -8.56
C GLU A 262 22.71 20.64 -7.99
N ILE A 263 23.36 19.62 -7.43
CA ILE A 263 24.69 19.72 -6.82
C ILE A 263 25.81 19.66 -7.84
N SER A 264 25.62 18.93 -8.93
CA SER A 264 26.54 18.95 -10.07
C SER A 264 26.57 20.30 -10.79
N ARG A 265 25.54 21.16 -10.62
CA ARG A 265 25.51 22.52 -11.16
C ARG A 265 26.13 23.56 -10.23
N SER A 266 26.05 23.37 -8.91
CA SER A 266 26.61 24.32 -7.92
C SER A 266 28.14 24.18 -7.78
N ARG A 267 28.67 22.99 -8.03
CA ARG A 267 30.10 22.73 -8.15
C ARG A 267 30.39 22.72 -9.63
N GLU A 268 31.21 23.63 -10.17
CA GLU A 268 31.64 23.66 -11.57
C GLU A 268 32.44 22.39 -11.97
N ILE A 269 31.82 21.22 -11.88
CA ILE A 269 32.40 19.94 -12.26
C ILE A 269 31.70 19.55 -13.55
N ASN A 270 32.40 19.88 -14.63
CA ASN A 270 32.28 19.30 -15.95
C ASN A 270 32.22 17.76 -15.83
N ILE A 271 31.02 17.19 -15.69
CA ILE A 271 30.79 15.78 -15.97
C ILE A 271 29.79 15.76 -17.09
N MET A 272 30.31 15.73 -18.33
CA MET A 272 29.63 15.29 -19.56
C MET A 272 28.11 15.19 -19.41
N ALA A 273 27.47 16.34 -19.20
CA ALA A 273 26.04 16.42 -19.11
C ALA A 273 25.59 16.30 -20.56
N LEU A 274 25.33 15.04 -20.92
CA LEU A 274 24.67 14.61 -22.14
C LEU A 274 23.77 15.72 -22.68
N GLU A 275 24.02 16.06 -23.95
CA GLU A 275 23.23 16.89 -24.83
C GLU A 275 21.77 16.42 -24.87
N ILE A 276 21.02 16.70 -23.81
CA ILE A 276 19.58 16.65 -23.79
C ILE A 276 19.14 18.00 -23.23
N ASP A 277 18.98 18.93 -24.16
CA ASP A 277 18.23 20.17 -23.97
C ASP A 277 16.80 19.83 -23.52
N PHE A 278 16.59 19.69 -22.22
CA PHE A 278 15.29 19.95 -21.62
C PHE A 278 15.34 21.35 -21.03
N ILE A 279 14.60 22.25 -21.69
CA ILE A 279 14.27 23.60 -21.23
C ILE A 279 13.50 23.46 -19.91
N LEU A 280 14.23 23.36 -18.79
CA LEU A 280 13.68 23.48 -17.45
C LEU A 280 13.50 24.98 -17.19
N HIS A 281 12.33 25.48 -17.56
CA HIS A 281 11.87 26.79 -17.12
C HIS A 281 11.90 26.86 -15.59
N GLY A 282 12.56 27.89 -15.08
CA GLY A 282 12.44 28.32 -13.69
C GLY A 282 13.65 27.98 -12.83
N SER A 283 14.73 28.72 -13.05
CA SER A 283 15.72 29.05 -12.02
C SER A 283 15.01 29.42 -10.72
N SER A 284 15.02 28.50 -9.78
CA SER A 284 14.68 28.79 -8.40
C SER A 284 15.45 27.77 -7.56
N SER A 285 15.99 28.21 -6.44
CA SER A 285 16.78 27.43 -5.50
C SER A 285 15.87 26.51 -4.67
N TRP A 286 15.87 25.18 -4.89
CA TRP A 286 14.85 24.27 -4.32
C TRP A 286 15.35 23.02 -3.58
N LEU A 287 16.63 22.88 -3.17
CA LEU A 287 17.04 21.85 -2.16
C LEU A 287 16.24 21.93 -0.83
N THR A 288 15.29 22.85 -0.78
CA THR A 288 14.25 23.13 0.20
C THR A 288 12.85 22.55 -0.08
N LYS A 289 12.53 21.85 -1.20
CA LYS A 289 11.22 21.13 -1.24
C LYS A 289 11.19 20.13 -0.10
N ASP A 290 10.13 20.24 0.71
CA ASP A 290 9.88 19.40 1.86
C ASP A 290 9.94 17.92 1.49
N VAL A 291 10.36 17.14 2.47
CA VAL A 291 10.26 15.70 2.47
C VAL A 291 8.80 15.31 2.16
N ARG A 292 8.60 14.43 1.18
CA ARG A 292 7.25 14.08 0.70
C ARG A 292 6.48 13.38 1.81
N LYS A 293 5.25 13.81 2.10
CA LYS A 293 4.40 13.13 3.10
C LYS A 293 3.75 11.89 2.51
N TYR A 294 4.15 10.71 2.98
CA TYR A 294 3.44 9.46 2.70
C TYR A 294 2.17 9.39 3.56
N VAL A 295 0.99 9.49 2.94
CA VAL A 295 -0.30 9.33 3.63
C VAL A 295 -0.66 7.85 3.66
N SER A 296 -0.23 7.17 4.73
CA SER A 296 -0.53 5.74 4.95
C SER A 296 -1.90 5.48 5.55
N VAL A 297 -2.44 6.48 6.25
CA VAL A 297 -3.76 6.47 6.88
C VAL A 297 -4.35 7.85 6.67
N PHE A 298 -5.61 7.90 6.26
CA PHE A 298 -6.30 9.17 6.13
C PHE A 298 -6.45 9.81 7.52
N SER A 299 -5.94 11.03 7.67
CA SER A 299 -6.07 11.79 8.89
C SER A 299 -7.17 12.83 8.75
N ASP A 300 -7.68 13.27 9.90
CA ASP A 300 -8.52 14.46 10.04
C ASP A 300 -9.78 14.46 9.14
N PRO A 301 -10.64 13.43 9.23
CA PRO A 301 -11.90 13.42 8.47
C PRO A 301 -12.81 14.57 8.90
N LEU A 302 -13.57 15.08 7.93
CA LEU A 302 -14.80 15.82 8.24
C LEU A 302 -15.88 14.78 8.53
N ARG A 303 -16.40 14.78 9.77
CA ARG A 303 -17.39 13.81 10.23
C ARG A 303 -18.75 14.46 10.42
N GLU A 304 -19.78 13.83 9.87
CA GLU A 304 -21.19 14.13 10.14
C GLU A 304 -21.85 12.90 10.76
N GLU A 305 -22.63 13.12 11.81
CA GLU A 305 -23.47 12.10 12.44
C GLU A 305 -24.93 12.39 12.08
N ARG A 306 -25.65 11.36 11.63
CA ARG A 306 -27.08 11.45 11.33
C ARG A 306 -27.82 10.30 11.99
N LYS A 307 -28.97 10.61 12.58
CA LYS A 307 -29.91 9.60 13.09
C LYS A 307 -31.09 9.54 12.13
N VAL A 308 -31.20 8.44 11.39
CA VAL A 308 -32.27 8.21 10.41
C VAL A 308 -33.06 6.99 10.87
N ASN A 309 -34.36 7.17 11.15
CA ASN A 309 -35.24 6.08 11.59
C ASN A 309 -34.67 5.26 12.76
N GLU A 310 -34.11 5.96 13.77
CA GLU A 310 -33.46 5.34 14.95
C GLU A 310 -32.13 4.62 14.69
N ILE A 311 -31.68 4.51 13.44
CA ILE A 311 -30.39 3.98 13.04
C ILE A 311 -29.37 5.12 12.98
N PHE A 312 -28.18 4.89 13.53
CA PHE A 312 -27.07 5.84 13.45
C PHE A 312 -26.28 5.62 12.17
N GLU A 313 -26.15 6.68 11.39
CA GLU A 313 -25.31 6.74 10.20
C GLU A 313 -24.17 7.72 10.47
N PHE A 314 -22.95 7.31 10.15
CA PHE A 314 -21.78 8.17 10.26
C PHE A 314 -21.19 8.40 8.87
N GLU A 315 -21.04 9.65 8.48
CA GLU A 315 -20.43 10.04 7.22
C GLU A 315 -19.07 10.68 7.49
N GLU A 316 -18.01 10.13 6.91
CA GLU A 316 -16.67 10.69 6.96
C GLU A 316 -16.18 11.06 5.57
N THR A 317 -15.73 12.29 5.42
CA THR A 317 -15.09 12.78 4.19
C THR A 317 -13.61 12.99 4.41
N TYR A 318 -12.81 12.31 3.60
CA TYR A 318 -11.36 12.41 3.53
C TYR A 318 -10.94 13.12 2.24
N ARG A 319 -9.98 14.04 2.33
CA ARG A 319 -9.48 14.78 1.15
C ARG A 319 -8.00 15.10 1.26
N SER A 320 -7.29 14.98 0.14
CA SER A 320 -5.95 15.58 0.00
C SER A 320 -6.05 17.11 -0.05
N SER A 321 -5.06 17.82 0.48
CA SER A 321 -4.99 19.29 0.48
C SER A 321 -5.09 19.90 -0.93
N GLU A 322 -4.57 19.21 -1.94
CA GLU A 322 -4.50 19.70 -3.31
C GLU A 322 -5.74 19.35 -4.14
N PHE A 323 -6.76 18.70 -3.56
CA PHE A 323 -7.92 18.24 -4.30
C PHE A 323 -8.74 19.42 -4.82
N SER A 324 -8.77 19.59 -6.15
CA SER A 324 -9.61 20.60 -6.81
C SER A 324 -10.85 19.96 -7.42
N HIS A 325 -11.97 20.66 -7.36
CA HIS A 325 -13.20 20.27 -8.07
C HIS A 325 -13.15 20.63 -9.56
N SER A 326 -12.12 21.37 -10.00
CA SER A 326 -12.00 21.82 -11.39
C SER A 326 -11.80 20.65 -12.36
N THR A 327 -12.71 20.58 -13.34
CA THR A 327 -12.71 19.65 -14.47
C THR A 327 -11.94 20.17 -15.68
N SER A 328 -11.26 21.32 -15.57
CA SER A 328 -10.59 21.96 -16.71
C SER A 328 -9.53 21.05 -17.35
N MET A 329 -9.64 20.84 -18.66
CA MET A 329 -8.95 19.80 -19.44
C MET A 329 -7.48 20.13 -19.71
N GLU A 330 -6.59 19.60 -18.88
CA GLU A 330 -5.20 19.32 -19.23
C GLU A 330 -4.91 17.90 -18.74
N LYS A 331 -4.13 17.11 -19.51
CA LYS A 331 -3.79 15.68 -19.28
C LYS A 331 -4.13 15.16 -17.87
N LYS A 332 -5.14 14.29 -17.76
CA LYS A 332 -5.59 13.80 -16.44
C LYS A 332 -5.88 12.31 -16.47
N PHE A 333 -5.50 11.65 -15.40
CA PHE A 333 -6.09 10.39 -14.97
C PHE A 333 -7.13 10.72 -13.91
N ILE A 334 -8.35 10.25 -14.11
CA ILE A 334 -9.44 10.34 -13.13
C ILE A 334 -9.99 8.94 -12.95
N CYS A 335 -10.09 8.48 -11.71
CA CYS A 335 -10.74 7.22 -11.36
C CYS A 335 -11.83 7.50 -10.34
N CYS A 336 -13.08 7.25 -10.73
CA CYS A 336 -14.24 7.30 -9.87
C CYS A 336 -14.61 5.87 -9.47
N ILE A 337 -14.75 5.63 -8.17
CA ILE A 337 -15.04 4.30 -7.62
C ILE A 337 -16.20 4.44 -6.64
N GLN A 338 -17.23 3.62 -6.85
CA GLN A 338 -18.33 3.45 -5.92
C GLN A 338 -18.35 2.01 -5.44
N ILE A 339 -18.31 1.79 -4.12
CA ILE A 339 -18.30 0.47 -3.50
C ILE A 339 -19.36 0.42 -2.42
N ASN A 340 -20.11 -0.67 -2.41
CA ASN A 340 -20.99 -1.08 -1.33
C ASN A 340 -20.46 -2.42 -0.83
N CYS A 341 -20.09 -2.52 0.45
CA CYS A 341 -19.48 -3.74 0.99
C CYS A 341 -19.67 -3.87 2.50
N PRO A 342 -19.55 -5.10 3.03
CA PRO A 342 -19.42 -5.33 4.47
C PRO A 342 -18.20 -4.62 5.07
N LEU A 343 -18.32 -4.08 6.30
CA LEU A 343 -17.23 -3.35 6.96
C LEU A 343 -15.98 -4.21 7.18
N ASN A 344 -16.15 -5.51 7.39
CA ASN A 344 -15.05 -6.46 7.56
C ASN A 344 -14.29 -6.78 6.23
N GLN A 345 -14.86 -6.40 5.08
CA GLN A 345 -14.29 -6.56 3.74
C GLN A 345 -13.95 -5.21 3.08
N ALA A 346 -14.27 -4.09 3.71
CA ALA A 346 -13.94 -2.75 3.25
C ALA A 346 -12.44 -2.57 2.96
N PRO A 347 -12.02 -1.58 2.15
CA PRO A 347 -10.61 -1.27 1.92
C PRO A 347 -9.84 -1.08 3.24
N LEU A 348 -8.56 -1.47 3.25
CA LEU A 348 -7.70 -1.49 4.45
C LEU A 348 -7.66 -0.15 5.17
N SER A 349 -7.56 0.94 4.41
CA SER A 349 -7.56 2.30 4.95
C SER A 349 -8.87 2.65 5.65
N ILE A 350 -10.01 2.24 5.07
CA ILE A 350 -11.34 2.45 5.65
C ILE A 350 -11.55 1.58 6.89
N MET A 351 -11.07 0.33 6.89
CA MET A 351 -11.10 -0.51 8.09
C MET A 351 -10.27 0.07 9.23
N ASP A 352 -9.09 0.61 8.92
CA ASP A 352 -8.21 1.24 9.91
C ASP A 352 -8.88 2.52 10.49
N CYS A 353 -9.55 3.31 9.64
CA CYS A 353 -10.36 4.46 10.05
C CYS A 353 -11.55 4.06 10.93
N TRP A 354 -12.34 3.07 10.50
CA TRP A 354 -13.46 2.53 11.27
C TRP A 354 -13.02 2.01 12.64
N SER A 355 -11.90 1.29 12.71
CA SER A 355 -11.36 0.77 13.96
C SER A 355 -10.99 1.90 14.94
N ARG A 356 -10.41 3.00 14.45
CA ARG A 356 -10.12 4.18 15.28
C ARG A 356 -11.40 4.83 15.76
N PHE A 357 -12.34 5.07 14.83
CA PHE A 357 -13.60 5.70 15.17
C PHE A 357 -14.42 4.89 16.17
N LYS A 358 -14.45 3.56 16.02
CA LYS A 358 -15.07 2.63 16.98
C LYS A 358 -14.47 2.79 18.39
N ASN A 359 -13.15 2.89 18.50
CA ASN A 359 -12.49 3.12 19.79
C ASN A 359 -12.86 4.50 20.37
N ASP A 360 -12.93 5.54 19.54
CA ASP A 360 -13.36 6.87 19.97
C ASP A 360 -14.80 6.86 20.49
N LEU A 361 -15.72 6.21 19.77
CA LEU A 361 -17.12 6.05 20.19
C LEU A 361 -17.24 5.30 21.51
N LEU A 362 -16.54 4.16 21.65
CA LEU A 362 -16.50 3.39 22.89
C LEU A 362 -15.99 4.25 24.05
N SER A 363 -14.92 5.01 23.84
CA SER A 363 -14.41 5.91 24.88
C SER A 363 -15.43 6.98 25.31
N GLN A 364 -16.24 7.48 24.37
CA GLN A 364 -17.32 8.43 24.66
C GLN A 364 -18.52 7.79 25.36
N ILE A 365 -18.87 6.56 25.00
CA ILE A 365 -19.90 5.75 25.69
C ILE A 365 -19.51 5.53 27.15
N TYR A 366 -18.28 5.09 27.40
CA TYR A 366 -17.77 4.87 28.76
C TYR A 366 -17.66 6.17 29.57
N ALA A 367 -17.42 7.31 28.92
CA ALA A 367 -17.36 8.61 29.58
C ALA A 367 -18.73 9.28 29.79
N LYS A 368 -19.75 8.93 28.98
CA LYS A 368 -21.10 9.49 29.04
C LYS A 368 -22.14 8.38 28.78
N PRO A 369 -22.91 7.95 29.80
CA PRO A 369 -23.87 6.84 29.69
C PRO A 369 -25.07 7.11 28.77
N GLN A 370 -25.14 8.28 28.13
CA GLN A 370 -26.19 8.62 27.15
C GLN A 370 -26.10 7.82 25.85
N PHE A 371 -25.02 7.07 25.62
CA PHE A 371 -24.82 6.23 24.43
C PHE A 371 -24.85 4.72 24.74
N GLY A 372 -25.33 4.30 25.92
CA GLY A 372 -25.30 2.88 26.34
C GLY A 372 -25.99 1.89 25.39
N PHE A 373 -26.93 2.36 24.54
CA PHE A 373 -27.58 1.55 23.50
C PHE A 373 -26.72 1.36 22.22
N LEU A 374 -25.66 2.14 22.04
CA LEU A 374 -24.66 1.88 20.99
C LEU A 374 -23.71 0.75 21.39
N GLU A 375 -23.62 0.40 22.69
CA GLU A 375 -22.73 -0.64 23.17
C GLU A 375 -23.13 -2.05 22.66
N GLU A 376 -24.43 -2.30 22.49
CA GLU A 376 -24.96 -3.55 21.91
C GLU A 376 -24.82 -3.60 20.37
N SER A 377 -24.78 -2.45 19.68
CA SER A 377 -24.68 -2.38 18.21
C SER A 377 -23.24 -2.25 17.70
N ILE A 378 -22.32 -1.81 18.55
CA ILE A 378 -20.87 -1.80 18.29
C ILE A 378 -20.30 -3.12 18.82
N ASN A 379 -20.35 -4.19 18.02
CA ASN A 379 -19.92 -5.52 18.45
C ASN A 379 -18.45 -5.51 18.94
N VAL A 380 -18.21 -5.50 20.25
CA VAL A 380 -16.88 -5.25 20.87
C VAL A 380 -15.89 -6.39 20.58
N SER A 381 -16.37 -7.58 20.21
CA SER A 381 -15.57 -8.78 19.91
C SER A 381 -14.85 -8.77 18.54
N ASP A 382 -15.19 -7.84 17.65
CA ASP A 382 -14.60 -7.70 16.29
C ASP A 382 -13.15 -7.16 16.28
N THR A 383 -12.44 -7.20 17.40
CA THR A 383 -10.99 -6.97 17.45
C THR A 383 -10.19 -8.18 16.96
N SER A 384 -10.83 -9.34 16.84
CA SER A 384 -10.23 -10.55 16.26
C SER A 384 -10.58 -10.64 14.77
N ARG A 385 -9.56 -10.56 13.91
CA ARG A 385 -9.70 -10.89 12.49
C ARG A 385 -10.03 -12.40 12.38
N LYS A 386 -11.32 -12.72 12.30
CA LYS A 386 -12.00 -14.05 12.42
C LYS A 386 -12.08 -14.49 13.90
N THR A 387 -13.23 -14.76 14.50
CA THR A 387 -14.43 -15.55 14.11
C THR A 387 -15.68 -14.89 14.72
N ASP A 388 -16.83 -14.84 14.05
CA ASP A 388 -17.89 -15.84 14.20
C ASP A 388 -18.92 -15.77 13.05
N ASN A 389 -19.51 -16.93 12.75
CA ASN A 389 -20.45 -17.16 11.65
C ASN A 389 -21.91 -17.05 12.14
N ILE A 390 -22.72 -16.37 11.32
CA ILE A 390 -24.16 -16.54 11.09
C ILE A 390 -25.11 -16.17 12.24
N ASP A 391 -25.73 -14.99 12.15
CA ASP A 391 -27.16 -14.83 11.85
C ASP A 391 -27.57 -13.37 12.07
N ILE A 392 -28.51 -12.90 11.24
CA ILE A 392 -29.11 -11.55 11.20
C ILE A 392 -28.28 -10.56 10.36
N LEU A 393 -28.37 -10.72 9.04
CA LEU A 393 -28.50 -9.70 7.99
C LEU A 393 -28.27 -10.45 6.69
N GLY A 394 -29.18 -10.32 5.71
CA GLY A 394 -29.05 -11.03 4.43
C GLY A 394 -27.66 -10.82 3.84
N ASP A 395 -27.12 -11.85 3.18
CA ASP A 395 -25.84 -11.81 2.46
C ASP A 395 -25.86 -10.70 1.40
N ILE A 396 -25.58 -9.46 1.81
CA ILE A 396 -25.39 -8.34 0.91
C ILE A 396 -23.97 -8.50 0.37
N GLY A 397 -23.89 -9.00 -0.86
CA GLY A 397 -22.64 -9.09 -1.62
C GLY A 397 -21.96 -7.73 -1.82
N MET A 398 -20.77 -7.75 -2.42
CA MET A 398 -20.08 -6.52 -2.81
C MET A 398 -20.69 -6.00 -4.12
N GLN A 399 -20.94 -4.70 -4.22
CA GLN A 399 -21.20 -4.03 -5.50
C GLN A 399 -20.09 -3.02 -5.76
N CYS A 400 -19.56 -2.99 -6.98
CA CYS A 400 -18.51 -2.05 -7.36
C CYS A 400 -18.75 -1.45 -8.75
N THR A 401 -18.69 -0.13 -8.85
CA THR A 401 -18.63 0.58 -10.14
C THR A 401 -17.33 1.36 -10.21
N VAL A 402 -16.61 1.21 -11.32
CA VAL A 402 -15.35 1.92 -11.57
C VAL A 402 -15.43 2.59 -12.93
N GLU A 403 -15.11 3.88 -12.97
CA GLU A 403 -14.94 4.66 -14.19
C GLU A 403 -13.53 5.27 -14.19
N VAL A 404 -12.71 4.90 -15.17
CA VAL A 404 -11.40 5.49 -15.41
C VAL A 404 -11.45 6.31 -16.69
N VAL A 405 -10.97 7.54 -16.60
CA VAL A 405 -10.80 8.45 -17.74
C VAL A 405 -9.33 8.84 -17.83
N VAL A 406 -8.69 8.54 -18.97
CA VAL A 406 -7.33 8.99 -19.29
C VAL A 406 -7.39 9.91 -20.51
N SER A 407 -6.81 11.10 -20.39
CA SER A 407 -6.74 12.08 -21.49
C SER A 407 -5.29 12.49 -21.76
N SER A 408 -4.90 12.51 -23.04
CA SER A 408 -3.59 12.98 -23.50
C SER A 408 -3.73 14.25 -24.36
N ASN A 409 -2.80 15.20 -24.26
CA ASN A 409 -2.90 16.49 -24.97
C ASN A 409 -2.56 16.41 -26.48
N ASN A 410 -2.03 15.28 -26.98
CA ASN A 410 -1.50 15.22 -28.35
C ASN A 410 -2.55 14.83 -29.40
N ASN A 411 -3.65 14.23 -28.95
CA ASN A 411 -4.91 14.02 -29.66
C ASN A 411 -5.95 13.87 -28.56
N TYR A 412 -7.16 14.40 -28.71
CA TYR A 412 -8.28 14.24 -27.75
C TYR A 412 -8.75 12.77 -27.60
N GLU A 413 -7.85 11.79 -27.63
CA GLU A 413 -8.08 10.39 -27.26
C GLU A 413 -8.38 10.36 -25.76
N ILE A 414 -9.67 10.24 -25.46
CA ILE A 414 -10.16 9.90 -24.14
C ILE A 414 -10.29 8.39 -24.09
N ASP A 415 -9.43 7.74 -23.33
CA ASP A 415 -9.52 6.30 -23.07
C ASP A 415 -10.40 6.07 -21.83
N ARG A 416 -11.38 5.17 -21.93
CA ARG A 416 -12.36 4.92 -20.87
C ARG A 416 -12.40 3.45 -20.50
N LEU A 417 -12.27 3.19 -19.20
CA LEU A 417 -12.58 1.89 -18.60
C LEU A 417 -13.81 2.08 -17.74
N MET A 418 -14.90 1.36 -18.04
CA MET A 418 -16.08 1.35 -17.20
C MET A 418 -16.51 -0.09 -16.97
N PHE A 419 -16.76 -0.44 -15.71
CA PHE A 419 -17.37 -1.72 -15.38
C PHE A 419 -18.23 -1.59 -14.13
N ASN A 420 -19.21 -2.48 -14.04
CA ASN A 420 -20.09 -2.64 -12.89
C ASN A 420 -20.08 -4.12 -12.49
N GLU A 421 -19.72 -4.38 -11.25
CA GLU A 421 -19.78 -5.70 -10.65
C GLU A 421 -21.03 -5.76 -9.75
N PRO A 422 -22.04 -6.56 -10.12
CA PRO A 422 -23.27 -6.66 -9.35
C PRO A 422 -23.03 -7.40 -8.03
N LEU A 423 -23.99 -7.27 -7.11
CA LEU A 423 -24.02 -7.98 -5.83
C LEU A 423 -23.71 -9.47 -6.00
N THR A 424 -22.59 -9.92 -5.42
CA THR A 424 -22.30 -11.34 -5.27
C THR A 424 -23.25 -11.95 -4.25
N VAL A 425 -24.31 -12.60 -4.71
CA VAL A 425 -25.18 -13.40 -3.84
C VAL A 425 -24.39 -14.66 -3.47
N GLY A 426 -24.16 -14.89 -2.17
CA GLY A 426 -23.54 -16.12 -1.70
C GLY A 426 -24.34 -17.32 -2.22
N SER A 427 -23.75 -18.13 -3.10
CA SER A 427 -24.29 -19.43 -3.43
C SER A 427 -24.07 -20.31 -2.20
N SER A 428 -25.11 -20.48 -1.40
CA SER A 428 -25.17 -21.51 -0.38
C SER A 428 -25.32 -22.88 -1.06
N ASP A 429 -24.20 -23.50 -1.44
CA ASP A 429 -24.12 -24.92 -1.79
C ASP A 429 -23.45 -25.71 -0.67
#